data_AF-A0A3Q3NIK5-F1
#
_entry.id   AF-A0A3Q3NIK5-F1
#
_cell.length_a   1.000
_cell.length_b   1.000
_cell.length_c   1.000
_cell.angle_alpha   90.00
_cell.angle_beta   90.00
_cell.angle_gamma   90.00
#
_symmetry.space_group_name_H-M   'P 1'
#
loop_
_entity.id
_entity.type
_entity.pdbx_description
1 polymer ?
#
loop_
_entity_poly.entity_id
_entity_poly.type
_entity_poly.pdbx_seq_one_letter_code
_entity_poly.pdbx_strand_id
1 'polypeptide(L)' 'LATYSKRFGQQVNEPYHGKVIFTEATLSSSSITLRNVTWEDESCYICSFNAYPDGSKRKQICLAVQGK' A
#
# COMPACT_ATOMS: atom_id res chain seq x y z
N LEU A 1 -4.08 5.86 -2.87
CA LEU A 1 -2.68 5.56 -3.25
C LEU A 1 -1.78 5.83 -2.05
N ALA A 2 -0.81 4.95 -1.77
CA ALA A 2 0.23 5.18 -0.77
C ALA A 2 1.58 4.88 -1.41
N THR A 3 2.54 5.79 -1.30
CA THR A 3 3.85 5.68 -1.95
C THR A 3 4.98 6.01 -0.98
N TYR A 4 6.15 5.46 -1.27
CA TYR A 4 7.38 5.79 -0.56
C TYR A 4 8.49 6.09 -1.57
N SER A 5 9.28 7.13 -1.29
CA SER A 5 10.52 7.39 -2.01
C SER A 5 11.56 8.02 -1.08
N LYS A 6 12.85 7.84 -1.38
CA LYS A 6 13.92 8.51 -0.62
C LYS A 6 13.82 10.03 -0.66
N ARG A 7 13.27 10.60 -1.73
CA ARG A 7 13.18 12.05 -1.94
C ARG A 7 12.00 12.69 -1.20
N PHE A 8 10.83 12.05 -1.24
CA PHE A 8 9.58 12.63 -0.72
C PHE A 8 9.07 11.92 0.55
N GLY A 9 9.78 10.90 1.01
CA GLY A 9 9.35 10.07 2.14
C GLY A 9 8.09 9.28 1.84
N GLN A 10 7.31 9.00 2.89
CA GLN A 10 6.00 8.38 2.82
C GLN A 10 4.95 9.41 2.41
N GLN A 11 4.07 9.02 1.49
CA GLN A 11 2.94 9.82 1.05
C GLN A 11 1.71 8.93 1.01
N VAL A 12 0.59 9.41 1.55
CA VAL A 12 -0.71 8.74 1.50
C VAL A 12 -1.68 9.74 0.90
N ASN A 13 -2.57 9.31 0.01
CA ASN A 13 -3.62 10.22 -0.48
C ASN A 13 -4.58 10.58 0.66
N GLU A 14 -5.05 11.82 0.67
CA GLU A 14 -5.92 12.37 1.72
C GLU A 14 -7.08 11.47 2.17
N PRO A 15 -7.86 10.81 1.27
CA PRO A 15 -8.99 9.97 1.69
C PRO A 15 -8.57 8.75 2.54
N TYR A 16 -7.29 8.38 2.53
CA TYR A 16 -6.76 7.22 3.22
C TYR A 16 -5.86 7.60 4.40
N HIS A 17 -5.72 8.90 4.72
CA HIS A 17 -4.97 9.36 5.89
C HIS A 17 -5.52 8.71 7.16
N GLY A 18 -4.62 8.19 8.00
CA GLY A 18 -4.98 7.49 9.25
C GLY A 18 -5.52 6.07 9.06
N LYS A 19 -6.08 5.74 7.90
CA LYS A 19 -6.55 4.39 7.54
C LYS A 19 -5.40 3.51 7.06
N VAL A 20 -4.59 4.02 6.14
CA VAL A 20 -3.39 3.33 5.64
C VAL A 20 -2.17 3.82 6.42
N ILE A 21 -1.47 2.90 7.08
CA ILE A 21 -0.27 3.18 7.87
C ILE A 21 0.90 2.38 7.30
N PHE A 22 2.02 3.03 7.02
CA PHE A 22 3.26 2.32 6.67
C PHE A 22 3.82 1.62 7.91
N THR A 23 3.97 0.30 7.83
CA THR A 23 4.68 -0.50 8.85
C THR A 23 6.15 -0.66 8.49
N GLU A 24 6.46 -0.64 7.20
CA GLU A 24 7.83 -0.57 6.69
C GLU A 24 7.85 0.29 5.43
N ALA A 25 8.88 1.14 5.30
CA ALA A 25 9.04 2.02 4.15
C ALA A 25 10.51 2.08 3.71
N THR A 26 10.95 1.05 2.99
CA THR A 26 12.27 1.01 2.35
C THR A 26 12.13 0.73 0.86
N LEU A 27 13.20 0.95 0.09
CA LEU A 27 13.19 0.67 -1.36
C LEU A 27 13.19 -0.84 -1.66
N SER A 28 13.69 -1.66 -0.75
CA SER A 28 13.78 -3.12 -0.88
C SER A 28 12.56 -3.84 -0.30
N SER A 29 11.92 -3.26 0.71
CA SER A 29 10.73 -3.81 1.36
C SER A 29 9.84 -2.67 1.85
N SER A 30 8.55 -2.76 1.54
CA SER A 30 7.54 -1.80 1.96
C SER A 30 6.30 -2.57 2.33
N SER A 31 5.74 -2.25 3.49
CA SER A 31 4.51 -2.86 4.00
C SER A 31 3.59 -1.79 4.56
N ILE A 32 2.29 -2.02 4.40
CA ILE A 32 1.25 -1.16 4.93
C ILE A 32 0.27 -1.99 5.76
N THR A 33 -0.32 -1.34 6.77
CA THR A 33 -1.44 -1.86 7.53
C THR A 33 -2.67 -1.00 7.23
N LEU A 34 -3.78 -1.66 6.94
CA LEU A 34 -5.10 -1.02 6.79
C LEU A 34 -5.86 -1.13 8.11
N ARG A 35 -6.21 0.00 8.71
CA ARG A 35 -6.96 0.08 9.99
C ARG A 35 -8.44 0.27 9.74
N ASN A 36 -9.27 -0.16 10.70
CA ASN A 36 -10.73 0.01 10.67
C ASN A 36 -11.33 -0.42 9.33
N VAL A 37 -10.98 -1.63 8.90
CA VAL A 37 -11.41 -2.19 7.61
C VAL A 37 -12.93 -2.36 7.59
N THR A 38 -13.56 -1.89 6.53
CA THR A 38 -15.00 -2.04 6.27
C THR A 38 -15.22 -2.85 5.00
N TRP A 39 -16.45 -3.27 4.73
CA TRP A 39 -16.81 -3.96 3.49
C TRP A 39 -16.51 -3.16 2.22
N GLU A 40 -16.46 -1.82 2.32
CA GLU A 40 -16.09 -0.94 1.20
C GLU A 40 -14.60 -1.04 0.83
N ASP A 41 -13.77 -1.57 1.72
CA ASP A 41 -12.35 -1.83 1.46
C ASP A 41 -12.12 -3.17 0.76
N GLU A 42 -13.15 -4.01 0.61
CA GLU A 42 -13.02 -5.27 -0.10
C GLU A 42 -12.65 -5.01 -1.57
N SER A 43 -11.40 -5.31 -1.92
CA SER A 43 -10.88 -5.06 -3.26
C SER A 43 -9.54 -5.75 -3.47
N CYS A 44 -9.08 -5.75 -4.73
CA CYS A 44 -7.74 -6.15 -5.07
C CYS A 44 -6.78 -4.97 -5.10
N TYR A 45 -5.86 -4.96 -4.14
CA TYR A 45 -4.80 -3.98 -4.00
C TYR A 45 -3.58 -4.38 -4.81
N ILE A 46 -2.88 -3.39 -5.36
CA ILE A 46 -1.66 -3.60 -6.14
C ILE A 46 -0.51 -2.91 -5.42
N CYS A 47 0.51 -3.69 -5.10
CA CYS A 47 1.81 -3.18 -4.71
C CYS A 47 2.71 -3.11 -5.95
N SER A 48 3.42 -1.98 -6.12
CA SER A 48 4.28 -1.74 -7.27
C SER A 48 5.62 -1.16 -6.81
N PHE A 49 6.70 -1.87 -7.12
CA PHE A 49 8.07 -1.41 -6.93
C PHE A 49 8.66 -1.02 -8.28
N ASN A 50 9.16 0.20 -8.39
CA ASN A 50 9.88 0.64 -9.58
C ASN A 50 11.38 0.43 -9.34
N ALA A 51 11.96 -0.55 -10.04
CA ALA A 51 13.37 -0.91 -9.96
C ALA A 51 14.04 -0.61 -11.29
N TYR A 52 14.93 0.38 -11.35
CA TYR A 52 15.71 0.65 -12.56
C TYR A 52 16.99 -0.19 -12.58
N PRO A 53 17.36 -0.84 -13.70
CA PRO A 53 16.73 -0.80 -15.03
C PRO A 53 15.61 -1.84 -15.25
N ASP A 54 15.40 -2.75 -14.29
CA ASP A 54 14.52 -3.93 -14.39
C ASP A 54 13.01 -3.65 -14.57
N GLY A 55 12.61 -2.38 -14.52
CA GLY A 55 11.25 -1.90 -14.65
C GLY A 55 10.41 -2.02 -13.38
N SER A 56 9.10 -1.91 -13.56
CA SER A 56 8.12 -2.02 -12.47
C SER A 56 7.82 -3.48 -12.15
N LYS A 57 8.05 -3.90 -10.92
CA LYS A 57 7.63 -5.19 -10.36
C LYS A 57 6.32 -4.99 -9.61
N ARG A 58 5.28 -5.75 -9.97
CA ARG A 58 3.94 -5.60 -9.40
C ARG A 58 3.47 -6.90 -8.75
N LYS A 59 2.73 -6.76 -7.66
CA LYS A 59 2.02 -7.86 -7.01
C LYS A 59 0.62 -7.41 -6.66
N GLN A 60 -0.37 -8.23 -7.02
CA GLN A 60 -1.77 -8.03 -6.64
C GLN A 60 -2.10 -8.90 -5.43
N ILE A 61 -2.88 -8.34 -4.51
CA ILE A 61 -3.39 -8.99 -3.30
C ILE A 61 -4.85 -8.62 -3.20
N CYS A 62 -5.74 -9.61 -3.08
CA CYS A 62 -7.16 -9.37 -2.90
C CYS A 62 -7.54 -9.51 -1.43
N LEU A 63 -8.10 -8.44 -0.88
CA LEU A 63 -8.61 -8.39 0.48
C LEU A 63 -10.08 -8.77 0.44
N ALA A 64 -10.47 -9.80 1.19
CA ALA A 64 -11.86 -10.15 1.44
C ALA A 64 -12.16 -9.89 2.91
N VAL A 65 -13.23 -9.14 3.17
CA VAL A 65 -13.67 -8.83 4.53
C VAL A 65 -14.68 -9.89 4.93
N GLN A 66 -14.56 -10.43 6.13
CA GLN A 66 -15.49 -11.43 6.63
C GLN A 66 -16.22 -10.86 7.84
N GLY A 67 -17.55 -10.92 7.77
CA GLY A 67 -18.43 -10.65 8.90
C GLY A 67 -18.46 -11.85 9.83
N LYS A 68 -18.76 -11.59 11.10
CA LYS A 68 -19.17 -12.64 12.03
C LYS A 68 -20.65 -12.94 11.87
#